data_AF-A0A9W6WQA5-F1
#
_entry.id   AF-A0A9W6WQA5-F1
#
_cell.length_a   1.000
_cell.length_b   1.000
_cell.length_c   1.000
_cell.angle_alpha   90.00
_cell.angle_beta   90.00
_cell.angle_gamma   90.00
#
_symmetry.space_group_name_H-M   'P 1'
#
loop_
_entity.id
_entity.type
_entity.pdbx_description
1 polymer ?
#
loop_
_entity_poly.entity_id
_entity_poly.type
_entity_poly.pdbx_seq_one_letter_code
_entity_poly.pdbx_strand_id
1 'polypeptide(L)'
;MIGTGGQLRMDLSLVASQVIHMMQKFHRIGTKDSILDPVRELCGTTLDFTTFVIRTARISLSVKRKVQAVEIMDVLEKRLLNTSFVERRRPRFREIVLTYSFGRRMMNLFITSSSDATRHLAWYLSDAVKKYDCQMDLDKLAGWPFYFELKLTTDTSDLQIEALKNAISSTPELNGVMYFGDSAKRVVYGSSSKVKVKKTRDFLLDVVRRIGIQFDEQGAQFCTATIQIGKFVFSAAGILRVAAAA
;
A
#
# COMPACT_ATOMS: atom_id res chain seq x y z
N MET A 1 13.20 28.68 -38.75
CA MET A 1 12.12 27.71 -38.46
C MET A 1 12.26 27.19 -37.02
N ILE A 2 12.10 28.07 -36.03
CA ILE A 2 12.39 27.79 -34.61
C ILE A 2 11.15 28.29 -33.84
N GLY A 3 10.20 27.41 -33.49
CA GLY A 3 8.99 27.84 -32.77
C GLY A 3 7.89 26.79 -32.57
N THR A 4 7.78 25.80 -33.44
CA THR A 4 6.67 24.82 -33.42
C THR A 4 6.73 23.84 -32.24
N GLY A 5 7.92 23.35 -31.86
CA GLY A 5 8.07 22.38 -30.77
C GLY A 5 7.87 22.95 -29.36
N GLY A 6 8.09 24.26 -29.17
CA GLY A 6 7.79 24.93 -27.91
C GLY A 6 6.28 25.11 -27.71
N GLN A 7 5.61 25.65 -28.74
CA GLN A 7 4.17 25.85 -28.74
C GLN A 7 3.41 24.53 -28.60
N LEU A 8 3.78 23.50 -29.37
CA LEU A 8 3.16 22.17 -29.27
C LEU A 8 3.23 21.59 -27.85
N ARG A 9 4.37 21.75 -27.16
CA ARG A 9 4.51 21.27 -25.77
C ARG A 9 3.67 22.08 -24.78
N MET A 10 3.49 23.38 -25.02
CA MET A 10 2.60 24.21 -24.20
C MET A 10 1.14 23.79 -24.38
N ASP A 11 0.69 23.62 -25.63
CA ASP A 11 -0.68 23.24 -25.94
C ASP A 11 -0.98 21.83 -25.41
N LEU A 12 -0.08 20.89 -25.63
CA LEU A 12 -0.20 19.52 -25.12
C LEU A 12 -0.22 19.48 -23.58
N SER A 13 0.66 20.23 -22.92
CA SER A 13 0.66 20.34 -21.45
C SER A 13 -0.67 20.87 -20.91
N LEU A 14 -1.22 21.90 -21.55
CA LEU A 14 -2.50 22.50 -21.16
C LEU A 14 -3.65 21.50 -21.31
N VAL A 15 -3.82 20.92 -22.50
CA VAL A 15 -4.90 19.97 -22.78
C VAL A 15 -4.79 18.73 -21.90
N ALA A 16 -3.59 18.15 -21.77
CA ALA A 16 -3.38 16.97 -20.93
C ALA A 16 -3.67 17.25 -19.45
N SER A 17 -3.31 18.44 -18.95
CA SER A 17 -3.64 18.83 -17.58
C SER A 17 -5.15 18.93 -17.37
N GLN A 18 -5.89 19.55 -18.31
CA GLN A 18 -7.35 19.62 -18.26
C GLN A 18 -7.98 18.22 -18.24
N VAL A 19 -7.49 17.30 -19.07
CA VAL A 19 -7.93 15.90 -19.09
C VAL A 19 -7.68 15.23 -17.73
N ILE A 20 -6.49 15.40 -17.13
CA ILE A 20 -6.17 14.85 -15.80
C ILE A 20 -7.17 15.36 -14.74
N HIS A 21 -7.48 16.66 -14.74
CA HIS A 21 -8.47 17.23 -13.82
C HIS A 21 -9.89 16.73 -14.08
N MET A 22 -10.28 16.52 -15.34
CA MET A 22 -11.57 15.92 -15.69
C MET A 22 -11.66 14.47 -15.20
N MET A 23 -10.65 13.66 -15.48
CA MET A 23 -10.57 12.29 -14.98
C MET A 23 -10.63 12.27 -13.44
N GLN A 24 -9.96 13.21 -12.76
CA GLN A 24 -10.06 13.37 -11.30
C GLN A 24 -11.49 13.62 -10.83
N LYS A 25 -12.26 14.46 -11.53
CA LYS A 25 -13.66 14.72 -11.19
C LYS A 25 -14.51 13.47 -11.38
N PHE A 26 -14.41 12.80 -12.53
CA PHE A 26 -15.17 11.57 -12.79
C PHE A 26 -14.84 10.43 -11.83
N HIS A 27 -13.57 10.29 -11.44
CA HIS A 27 -13.18 9.31 -10.44
C HIS A 27 -13.79 9.57 -9.05
N ARG A 28 -14.10 10.82 -8.69
CA ARG A 28 -14.73 11.17 -7.40
C ARG A 28 -16.26 11.00 -7.39
N ILE A 29 -16.91 10.90 -8.55
CA ILE A 29 -18.37 10.79 -8.62
C ILE A 29 -18.75 9.39 -8.11
N GLY A 30 -19.15 9.34 -6.83
CA GLY A 30 -19.49 8.14 -6.09
C GLY A 30 -20.95 7.67 -6.25
N THR A 31 -21.68 8.17 -7.25
CA THR A 31 -23.02 7.65 -7.55
C THR A 31 -22.88 6.21 -8.05
N LYS A 32 -23.56 5.25 -7.42
CA LYS A 32 -23.57 3.83 -7.80
C LYS A 32 -24.36 3.58 -9.09
N ASP A 33 -24.33 4.53 -10.03
CA ASP A 33 -24.97 4.37 -11.32
C ASP A 33 -24.05 3.49 -12.18
N SER A 34 -24.53 2.29 -12.48
CA SER A 34 -23.83 1.29 -13.28
C SER A 34 -23.50 1.80 -14.69
N ILE A 35 -24.25 2.78 -15.21
CA ILE A 35 -23.98 3.38 -16.52
C ILE A 35 -22.61 4.07 -16.56
N LEU A 36 -22.14 4.57 -15.40
CA LEU A 36 -20.86 5.27 -15.30
C LEU A 36 -19.67 4.35 -14.99
N ASP A 37 -19.87 3.03 -14.88
CA ASP A 37 -18.78 2.08 -14.58
C ASP A 37 -17.62 2.12 -15.57
N PRO A 38 -17.85 2.15 -16.91
CA PRO A 38 -16.74 2.23 -17.87
C PRO A 38 -15.92 3.52 -17.73
N VAL A 39 -16.59 4.63 -17.41
CA VAL A 39 -15.93 5.93 -17.18
C VAL A 39 -15.08 5.88 -15.91
N ARG A 40 -15.58 5.22 -14.86
CA ARG A 40 -14.84 5.03 -13.60
C ARG A 40 -13.63 4.13 -13.77
N GLU A 41 -13.76 3.05 -14.53
CA GLU A 41 -12.65 2.17 -14.87
C GLU A 41 -11.56 2.93 -15.64
N LEU A 42 -11.94 3.67 -16.69
CA LEU A 42 -11.02 4.52 -17.44
C LEU A 42 -10.35 5.59 -16.57
N CYS A 43 -11.09 6.17 -15.62
CA CYS A 43 -10.59 7.20 -14.72
C CYS A 43 -9.87 6.65 -13.47
N GLY A 44 -9.73 5.33 -13.36
CA GLY A 44 -9.10 4.67 -12.22
C GLY A 44 -7.64 5.10 -12.01
N THR A 45 -7.15 4.88 -10.79
CA THR A 45 -5.74 5.14 -10.48
C THR A 45 -4.91 3.92 -10.89
N THR A 46 -4.51 3.88 -12.16
CA THR A 46 -3.70 2.81 -12.76
C THR A 46 -2.27 3.26 -13.03
N LEU A 47 -1.39 2.32 -13.36
CA LEU A 47 -0.01 2.63 -13.75
C LEU A 47 0.05 3.49 -15.02
N ASP A 48 -0.86 3.25 -15.97
CA ASP A 48 -0.95 4.05 -17.21
C ASP A 48 -1.37 5.48 -16.91
N PHE A 49 -2.38 5.67 -16.05
CA PHE A 49 -2.78 7.00 -15.59
C PHE A 49 -1.62 7.70 -14.87
N THR A 50 -0.92 7.01 -13.98
CA THR A 50 0.24 7.55 -13.28
C THR A 50 1.35 7.96 -14.24
N THR A 51 1.66 7.13 -15.22
CA THR A 51 2.65 7.42 -16.26
C THR A 51 2.23 8.63 -17.09
N PHE A 52 0.96 8.73 -17.45
CA PHE A 52 0.39 9.86 -18.17
C PHE A 52 0.54 11.18 -17.38
N VAL A 53 0.22 11.19 -16.08
CA VAL A 53 0.40 12.36 -15.22
C VAL A 53 1.88 12.77 -15.14
N ILE A 54 2.79 11.83 -14.90
CA ILE A 54 4.23 12.11 -14.78
C ILE A 54 4.79 12.67 -16.10
N ARG A 55 4.43 12.08 -17.23
CA ARG A 55 4.85 12.58 -18.55
C ARG A 55 4.33 13.99 -18.80
N THR A 56 3.07 14.26 -18.46
CA THR A 56 2.47 15.60 -18.57
C THR A 56 3.19 16.62 -17.68
N ALA A 57 3.58 16.23 -16.46
CA ALA A 57 4.35 17.11 -15.55
C ALA A 57 5.74 17.43 -16.11
N ARG A 58 6.43 16.44 -16.67
CA ARG A 58 7.73 16.64 -17.34
C ARG A 58 7.63 17.56 -18.56
N ILE A 59 6.59 17.42 -19.38
CA ILE A 59 6.34 18.32 -20.52
C ILE A 59 6.12 19.74 -20.00
N SER A 60 5.30 19.92 -18.97
CA SER A 60 5.02 21.21 -18.34
C SER A 60 6.31 21.89 -17.82
N LEU A 61 7.22 21.13 -17.19
CA LEU A 61 8.53 21.63 -16.78
C LEU A 61 9.40 22.05 -17.96
N SER A 62 9.37 21.31 -19.07
CA SER A 62 10.14 21.63 -20.27
C SER A 62 9.75 22.96 -20.92
N VAL A 63 8.54 23.46 -20.62
CA VAL A 63 8.02 24.78 -21.04
C VAL A 63 7.92 25.77 -19.88
N LYS A 64 8.71 25.56 -18.82
CA LYS A 64 8.84 26.43 -17.63
C LYS A 64 7.55 26.62 -16.81
N ARG A 65 6.56 25.72 -16.93
CA ARG A 65 5.31 25.75 -16.15
C ARG A 65 5.40 24.89 -14.89
N LYS A 66 6.29 25.27 -13.97
CA LYS A 66 6.54 24.52 -12.73
C LYS A 66 5.29 24.39 -11.85
N VAL A 67 4.50 25.45 -11.70
CA VAL A 67 3.28 25.45 -10.89
C VAL A 67 2.29 24.39 -11.41
N GLN A 68 2.04 24.37 -12.71
CA GLN A 68 1.17 23.38 -13.36
C GLN A 68 1.69 21.94 -13.18
N ALA A 69 3.01 21.73 -13.31
CA ALA A 69 3.62 20.41 -13.09
C ALA A 69 3.43 19.91 -11.65
N VAL A 70 3.58 20.80 -10.66
CA VAL A 70 3.37 20.47 -9.24
C VAL A 70 1.88 20.15 -9.00
N GLU A 71 0.98 20.99 -9.51
CA GLU A 71 -0.47 20.81 -9.33
C GLU A 71 -0.96 19.44 -9.79
N ILE A 72 -0.60 19.01 -11.01
CA ILE A 72 -1.06 17.71 -11.53
C ILE A 72 -0.42 16.53 -10.81
N MET A 73 0.81 16.68 -10.29
CA MET A 73 1.43 15.66 -9.45
C MET A 73 0.74 15.57 -8.09
N ASP A 74 0.29 16.68 -7.53
CA ASP A 74 -0.46 16.72 -6.28
C ASP A 74 -1.89 16.15 -6.46
N VAL A 75 -2.49 16.31 -7.64
CA VAL A 75 -3.74 15.60 -8.01
C VAL A 75 -3.54 14.08 -7.94
N LEU A 76 -2.44 13.56 -8.51
CA LEU A 76 -2.12 12.15 -8.43
C LEU A 76 -1.87 11.71 -6.97
N GLU A 77 -1.12 12.48 -6.18
CA GLU A 77 -0.92 12.13 -4.77
C GLU A 77 -2.24 12.04 -4.00
N LYS A 78 -3.12 13.03 -4.22
CA LYS A 78 -4.45 13.04 -3.62
C LYS A 78 -5.25 11.79 -4.00
N ARG A 79 -5.08 11.25 -5.21
CA ARG A 79 -5.70 9.96 -5.58
C ARG A 79 -5.11 8.82 -4.77
N LEU A 80 -3.78 8.70 -4.70
CA LEU A 80 -3.11 7.64 -3.97
C LEU A 80 -3.50 7.61 -2.49
N LEU A 81 -3.63 8.79 -1.88
CA LEU A 81 -4.07 8.94 -0.49
C LEU A 81 -5.53 8.58 -0.27
N ASN A 82 -6.39 8.73 -1.28
CA ASN A 82 -7.81 8.41 -1.21
C ASN A 82 -8.18 7.03 -1.78
N THR A 83 -7.25 6.32 -2.42
CA THR A 83 -7.46 4.95 -2.91
C THR A 83 -7.92 4.06 -1.76
N SER A 84 -9.00 3.30 -1.95
CA SER A 84 -9.55 2.43 -0.92
C SER A 84 -8.58 1.32 -0.55
N PHE A 85 -8.59 0.82 0.70
CA PHE A 85 -7.68 -0.26 1.08
C PHE A 85 -7.90 -1.54 0.29
N VAL A 86 -9.13 -1.83 -0.14
CA VAL A 86 -9.42 -2.97 -1.03
C VAL A 86 -8.62 -2.86 -2.33
N GLU A 87 -8.55 -1.67 -2.92
CA GLU A 87 -7.75 -1.41 -4.12
C GLU A 87 -6.25 -1.39 -3.82
N ARG A 88 -5.83 -0.88 -2.66
CA ARG A 88 -4.40 -0.88 -2.25
C ARG A 88 -3.83 -2.27 -2.07
N ARG A 89 -4.66 -3.26 -1.73
CA ARG A 89 -4.24 -4.67 -1.61
C ARG A 89 -4.01 -5.35 -2.97
N ARG A 90 -4.36 -4.70 -4.08
CA ARG A 90 -4.03 -5.22 -5.41
C ARG A 90 -2.53 -5.08 -5.67
N PRO A 91 -1.89 -6.04 -6.36
CA PRO A 91 -0.42 -6.11 -6.46
C PRO A 91 0.28 -4.85 -6.99
N ARG A 92 -0.44 -4.03 -7.78
CA ARG A 92 0.14 -2.87 -8.47
C ARG A 92 0.11 -1.56 -7.68
N PHE A 93 -0.55 -1.50 -6.52
CA PHE A 93 -0.65 -0.21 -5.81
C PHE A 93 0.74 0.29 -5.34
N ARG A 94 1.58 -0.60 -4.81
CA ARG A 94 2.97 -0.27 -4.45
C ARG A 94 3.75 0.27 -5.65
N GLU A 95 3.66 -0.42 -6.78
CA GLU A 95 4.33 -0.03 -8.02
C GLU A 95 3.90 1.38 -8.47
N ILE A 96 2.61 1.69 -8.36
CA ILE A 96 2.08 3.02 -8.66
C ILE A 96 2.68 4.08 -7.71
N VAL A 97 2.72 3.83 -6.41
CA VAL A 97 3.28 4.76 -5.41
C VAL A 97 4.79 4.98 -5.63
N LEU A 98 5.54 3.93 -5.92
CA LEU A 98 6.96 4.01 -6.26
C LEU A 98 7.18 4.80 -7.54
N THR A 99 6.40 4.54 -8.58
CA THR A 99 6.45 5.26 -9.87
C THR A 99 6.18 6.75 -9.68
N TYR A 100 5.15 7.09 -8.89
CA TYR A 100 4.83 8.46 -8.50
C TYR A 100 6.02 9.17 -7.82
N SER A 101 6.58 8.55 -6.78
CA SER A 101 7.68 9.12 -6.00
C SER A 101 8.96 9.27 -6.83
N PHE A 102 9.27 8.27 -7.66
CA PHE A 102 10.38 8.36 -8.62
C PHE A 102 10.16 9.49 -9.62
N GLY A 103 8.94 9.63 -10.15
CA GLY A 103 8.55 10.73 -11.03
C GLY A 103 8.83 12.10 -10.42
N ARG A 104 8.43 12.32 -9.16
CA ARG A 104 8.73 13.55 -8.42
C ARG A 104 10.21 13.82 -8.26
N ARG A 105 10.97 12.81 -7.83
CA ARG A 105 12.42 12.92 -7.64
C ARG A 105 13.13 13.32 -8.94
N MET A 106 12.77 12.69 -10.05
CA MET A 106 13.31 13.03 -11.38
C MET A 106 12.97 14.46 -11.84
N MET A 107 11.98 15.10 -11.20
CA MET A 107 11.57 16.48 -11.44
C MET A 107 12.14 17.46 -10.39
N ASN A 108 13.11 17.03 -9.59
CA ASN A 108 13.67 17.80 -8.46
C ASN A 108 12.60 18.25 -7.45
N LEU A 109 11.57 17.43 -7.27
CA LEU A 109 10.59 17.55 -6.20
C LEU A 109 10.91 16.52 -5.10
N PHE A 110 10.44 16.80 -3.89
CA PHE A 110 10.48 15.81 -2.80
C PHE A 110 9.67 14.55 -3.17
N ILE A 111 9.97 13.43 -2.50
CA ILE A 111 9.35 12.11 -2.73
C ILE A 111 7.81 12.11 -2.60
N THR A 112 7.26 13.10 -1.91
CA THR A 112 5.83 13.39 -1.71
C THR A 112 5.66 14.92 -1.63
N SER A 113 4.42 15.41 -1.59
CA SER A 113 4.16 16.85 -1.42
C SER A 113 4.37 17.36 0.01
N SER A 114 4.23 16.47 1.01
CA SER A 114 4.23 16.84 2.43
C SER A 114 4.71 15.71 3.35
N SER A 115 5.02 16.07 4.61
CA SER A 115 5.36 15.09 5.65
C SER A 115 4.19 14.15 5.97
N ASP A 116 2.96 14.66 5.93
CA ASP A 116 1.76 13.84 6.15
C ASP A 116 1.54 12.82 5.02
N ALA A 117 1.68 13.25 3.77
CA ALA A 117 1.63 12.33 2.63
C ALA A 117 2.75 11.28 2.71
N THR A 118 3.95 11.68 3.13
CA THR A 118 5.06 10.75 3.41
C THR A 118 4.67 9.72 4.44
N ARG A 119 4.02 10.13 5.54
CA ARG A 119 3.62 9.23 6.63
C ARG A 119 2.65 8.15 6.18
N HIS A 120 1.68 8.51 5.33
CA HIS A 120 0.65 7.62 4.81
C HIS A 120 1.15 6.71 3.68
N LEU A 121 2.09 7.17 2.86
CA LEU A 121 2.64 6.39 1.75
C LEU A 121 3.94 5.65 2.11
N ALA A 122 4.55 5.94 3.27
CA ALA A 122 5.86 5.41 3.66
C ALA A 122 5.97 3.89 3.57
N TRP A 123 4.89 3.16 3.88
CA TRP A 123 4.86 1.70 3.77
C TRP A 123 5.10 1.20 2.34
N TYR A 124 4.55 1.90 1.35
CA TYR A 124 4.67 1.56 -0.06
C TYR A 124 5.91 2.17 -0.73
N LEU A 125 6.59 3.11 -0.05
CA LEU A 125 7.80 3.77 -0.53
C LEU A 125 9.10 3.04 -0.13
N SER A 126 9.01 2.03 0.73
CA SER A 126 10.14 1.22 1.15
C SER A 126 9.71 -0.22 1.32
N ASP A 127 10.62 -1.16 1.07
CA ASP A 127 10.35 -2.56 1.36
C ASP A 127 10.76 -2.86 2.81
N ALA A 128 9.86 -3.51 3.54
CA ALA A 128 10.11 -3.99 4.90
C ALA A 128 10.83 -5.34 4.89
N VAL A 129 10.74 -6.09 3.77
CA VAL A 129 11.36 -7.41 3.58
C VAL A 129 12.02 -7.47 2.20
N LYS A 130 13.11 -8.24 2.08
CA LYS A 130 13.87 -8.35 0.81
C LYS A 130 13.10 -9.08 -0.30
N LYS A 131 12.28 -10.08 0.06
CA LYS A 131 11.54 -10.88 -0.92
C LYS A 131 10.26 -10.17 -1.32
N TYR A 132 10.12 -9.88 -2.62
CA TYR A 132 8.98 -9.13 -3.16
C TYR A 132 7.62 -9.80 -2.88
N ASP A 133 7.52 -11.13 -3.04
CA ASP A 133 6.27 -11.85 -2.77
C ASP A 133 5.83 -11.70 -1.31
N CYS A 134 6.80 -11.80 -0.38
CA CYS A 134 6.52 -11.56 1.03
C CYS A 134 6.02 -10.13 1.23
N GLN A 135 6.66 -9.13 0.61
CA GLN A 135 6.21 -7.74 0.72
C GLN A 135 4.78 -7.53 0.20
N MET A 136 4.41 -8.19 -0.91
CA MET A 136 3.04 -8.17 -1.45
C MET A 136 2.02 -8.79 -0.50
N ASP A 137 2.41 -9.86 0.17
CA ASP A 137 1.58 -10.47 1.20
C ASP A 137 1.40 -9.55 2.42
N LEU A 138 2.43 -8.78 2.80
CA LEU A 138 2.31 -7.80 3.87
C LEU A 138 1.40 -6.62 3.51
N ASP A 139 1.39 -6.20 2.26
CA ASP A 139 0.50 -5.14 1.77
C ASP A 139 -0.98 -5.53 1.96
N LYS A 140 -1.31 -6.84 1.99
CA LYS A 140 -2.67 -7.35 2.25
C LYS A 140 -3.16 -7.09 3.68
N LEU A 141 -2.29 -6.79 4.62
CA LEU A 141 -2.67 -6.44 6.00
C LEU A 141 -3.21 -5.02 6.11
N ALA A 142 -3.04 -4.17 5.11
CA ALA A 142 -3.50 -2.78 5.17
C ALA A 142 -5.02 -2.68 5.35
N GLY A 143 -5.48 -1.86 6.31
CA GLY A 143 -6.87 -1.42 6.36
C GLY A 143 -7.86 -2.41 6.96
N TRP A 144 -7.41 -3.48 7.64
CA TRP A 144 -8.33 -4.32 8.40
C TRP A 144 -8.74 -3.65 9.73
N PRO A 145 -9.98 -3.85 10.20
CA PRO A 145 -10.42 -3.34 11.50
C PRO A 145 -10.04 -4.25 12.69
N PHE A 146 -9.71 -5.51 12.46
CA PHE A 146 -9.35 -6.46 13.51
C PHE A 146 -8.13 -7.28 13.12
N TYR A 147 -7.24 -7.49 14.08
CA TYR A 147 -6.00 -8.25 13.89
C TYR A 147 -5.72 -9.22 15.04
N PHE A 148 -4.87 -10.20 14.80
CA PHE A 148 -4.10 -10.83 15.87
C PHE A 148 -2.61 -10.78 15.53
N GLU A 149 -1.78 -10.75 16.56
CA GLU A 149 -0.33 -10.90 16.49
C GLU A 149 0.11 -11.89 17.57
N LEU A 150 0.83 -12.94 17.17
CA LEU A 150 1.42 -13.93 18.06
C LEU A 150 2.93 -13.93 17.86
N LYS A 151 3.69 -13.91 18.96
CA LYS A 151 5.15 -13.99 18.93
C LYS A 151 5.58 -15.38 19.32
N LEU A 152 6.44 -15.98 18.52
CA LEU A 152 7.05 -17.27 18.83
C LEU A 152 8.06 -17.09 19.96
N THR A 153 8.22 -18.13 20.78
CA THR A 153 9.25 -18.14 21.81
C THR A 153 10.66 -18.16 21.19
N THR A 154 11.64 -17.62 21.91
CA THR A 154 13.01 -17.44 21.39
C THR A 154 13.72 -18.75 21.06
N ASP A 155 13.33 -19.84 21.72
CA ASP A 155 13.83 -21.21 21.56
C ASP A 155 13.23 -21.96 20.35
N THR A 156 12.26 -21.37 19.64
CA THR A 156 11.69 -21.99 18.42
C THR A 156 12.78 -22.15 17.35
N SER A 157 13.05 -23.40 16.95
CA SER A 157 14.09 -23.75 15.98
C SER A 157 13.72 -23.38 14.52
N ASP A 158 14.72 -23.28 13.65
CA ASP A 158 14.50 -23.00 12.22
C ASP A 158 13.71 -24.11 11.52
N LEU A 159 13.92 -25.38 11.90
CA LEU A 159 13.13 -26.50 11.40
C LEU A 159 11.65 -26.37 11.76
N GLN A 160 11.35 -25.95 12.99
CA GLN A 160 9.97 -25.69 13.42
C GLN A 160 9.37 -24.50 12.67
N ILE A 161 10.14 -23.44 12.43
CA ILE A 161 9.70 -22.28 11.65
C ILE A 161 9.34 -22.68 10.22
N GLU A 162 10.18 -23.48 9.54
CA GLU A 162 9.89 -23.96 8.20
C GLU A 162 8.66 -24.88 8.18
N ALA A 163 8.53 -25.77 9.16
CA ALA A 163 7.32 -26.59 9.33
C ALA A 163 6.06 -25.73 9.50
N LEU A 164 6.14 -24.64 10.27
CA LEU A 164 5.04 -23.70 10.45
C LEU A 164 4.67 -22.97 9.16
N LYS A 165 5.66 -22.44 8.43
CA LYS A 165 5.44 -21.77 7.14
C LYS A 165 4.76 -22.71 6.14
N ASN A 166 5.22 -23.96 6.08
CA ASN A 166 4.62 -24.98 5.22
C ASN A 166 3.19 -25.31 5.64
N ALA A 167 2.92 -25.44 6.94
CA ALA A 167 1.58 -25.71 7.45
C ALA A 167 0.61 -24.55 7.18
N ILE A 168 1.05 -23.29 7.37
CA ILE A 168 0.26 -22.10 7.02
C ILE A 168 -0.08 -22.11 5.52
N SER A 169 0.90 -22.40 4.67
CA SER A 169 0.72 -22.39 3.22
C SER A 169 -0.18 -23.53 2.72
N SER A 170 -0.21 -24.66 3.42
CA SER A 170 -0.97 -25.86 3.03
C SER A 170 -2.38 -25.92 3.64
N THR A 171 -2.71 -25.04 4.60
CA THR A 171 -3.99 -25.06 5.32
C THR A 171 -4.91 -23.94 4.82
N PRO A 172 -6.03 -24.25 4.14
CA PRO A 172 -6.94 -23.24 3.60
C PRO A 172 -7.50 -22.26 4.64
N GLU A 173 -7.74 -22.71 5.87
CA GLU A 173 -8.25 -21.91 6.99
C GLU A 173 -7.25 -20.86 7.48
N LEU A 174 -5.97 -21.05 7.18
CA LEU A 174 -4.87 -20.14 7.49
C LEU A 174 -4.54 -19.20 6.32
N ASN A 175 -5.34 -19.19 5.26
CA ASN A 175 -5.13 -18.27 4.15
C ASN A 175 -5.16 -16.80 4.62
N GLY A 176 -4.06 -16.09 4.36
CA GLY A 176 -3.84 -14.71 4.77
C GLY A 176 -3.11 -14.55 6.10
N VAL A 177 -2.77 -15.65 6.79
CA VAL A 177 -1.88 -15.63 7.95
C VAL A 177 -0.45 -15.45 7.44
N MET A 178 0.26 -14.48 8.01
CA MET A 178 1.60 -14.09 7.58
C MET A 178 2.62 -14.35 8.67
N TYR A 179 3.76 -14.93 8.30
CA TYR A 179 4.92 -15.09 9.17
C TYR A 179 5.98 -14.02 8.88
N PHE A 180 6.58 -13.45 9.94
CA PHE A 180 7.64 -12.45 9.89
C PHE A 180 8.77 -12.88 10.82
N GLY A 181 10.03 -12.93 10.39
CA GLY A 181 11.02 -13.51 11.29
C GLY A 181 12.47 -13.35 10.92
N ASP A 182 12.94 -12.11 10.79
CA ASP A 182 14.39 -11.87 10.88
C ASP A 182 14.84 -11.61 12.32
N SER A 183 14.02 -10.93 13.15
CA SER A 183 14.43 -10.52 14.52
C SER A 183 13.41 -10.78 15.63
N ALA A 184 12.14 -11.05 15.31
CA ALA A 184 11.10 -11.18 16.34
C ALA A 184 10.07 -12.31 16.10
N LYS A 185 10.32 -13.21 15.13
CA LYS A 185 9.55 -14.44 14.82
C LYS A 185 8.05 -14.34 15.17
N ARG A 186 7.26 -13.67 14.32
CA ARG A 186 5.86 -13.29 14.55
C ARG A 186 4.92 -13.91 13.53
N VAL A 187 3.69 -14.16 13.95
CA VAL A 187 2.59 -14.54 13.08
C VAL A 187 1.47 -13.53 13.21
N VAL A 188 0.98 -13.01 12.08
CA VAL A 188 0.00 -11.93 12.05
C VAL A 188 -1.14 -12.27 11.10
N TYR A 189 -2.34 -11.83 11.43
CA TYR A 189 -3.51 -11.94 10.57
C TYR A 189 -4.42 -10.73 10.76
N GLY A 190 -5.14 -10.33 9.70
CA GLY A 190 -6.13 -9.26 9.74
C GLY A 190 -7.42 -9.64 9.03
N SER A 191 -8.56 -9.18 9.54
CA SER A 191 -9.87 -9.39 8.91
C SER A 191 -10.89 -8.32 9.26
N SER A 192 -11.95 -8.24 8.44
CA SER A 192 -13.14 -7.43 8.73
C SER A 192 -14.04 -8.01 9.82
N SER A 193 -13.84 -9.27 10.21
CA SER A 193 -14.69 -9.97 11.19
C SER A 193 -13.88 -10.47 12.39
N LYS A 194 -14.29 -10.05 13.60
CA LYS A 194 -13.74 -10.58 14.86
C LYS A 194 -13.87 -12.10 14.95
N VAL A 195 -14.99 -12.65 14.49
CA VAL A 195 -15.26 -14.10 14.48
C VAL A 195 -14.25 -14.81 13.60
N LYS A 196 -13.94 -14.26 12.41
CA LYS A 196 -12.95 -14.83 11.51
C LYS A 196 -11.53 -14.76 12.10
N VAL A 197 -11.14 -13.63 12.69
CA VAL A 197 -9.86 -13.48 13.41
C VAL A 197 -9.71 -14.54 14.50
N LYS A 198 -10.75 -14.71 15.34
CA LYS A 198 -10.76 -15.73 16.39
C LYS A 198 -10.64 -17.15 15.82
N LYS A 199 -11.48 -17.50 14.84
CA LYS A 199 -11.48 -18.84 14.22
C LYS A 199 -10.13 -19.17 13.59
N THR A 200 -9.55 -18.27 12.80
CA THR A 200 -8.23 -18.47 12.18
C THR A 200 -7.12 -18.60 13.22
N ARG A 201 -7.18 -17.82 14.31
CA ARG A 201 -6.24 -17.97 15.43
C ARG A 201 -6.36 -19.34 16.09
N ASP A 202 -7.57 -19.80 16.36
CA ASP A 202 -7.78 -21.09 17.03
C ASP A 202 -7.26 -22.26 16.16
N PHE A 203 -7.47 -22.20 14.83
CA PHE A 203 -6.83 -23.13 13.89
C PHE A 203 -5.30 -23.08 13.93
N LEU A 204 -4.73 -21.87 13.97
CA LEU A 204 -3.29 -21.69 14.04
C LEU A 204 -2.72 -22.31 15.32
N LEU A 205 -3.40 -22.11 16.46
CA LEU A 205 -3.03 -22.68 17.75
C LEU A 205 -3.01 -24.21 17.73
N ASP A 206 -3.98 -24.83 17.04
CA ASP A 206 -4.00 -26.28 16.88
C ASP A 206 -2.88 -26.79 15.96
N VAL A 207 -2.54 -26.05 14.90
CA VAL A 207 -1.41 -26.37 14.02
C VAL A 207 -0.07 -26.27 14.75
N VAL A 208 0.18 -25.19 15.49
CA VAL A 208 1.47 -25.05 16.22
C VAL A 208 1.63 -26.09 17.32
N ARG A 209 0.53 -26.50 17.97
CA ARG A 209 0.55 -27.56 18.99
C ARG A 209 1.05 -28.88 18.39
N ARG A 210 0.67 -29.20 17.15
CA ARG A 210 1.14 -30.41 16.44
C ARG A 210 2.62 -30.34 16.04
N ILE A 211 3.13 -29.14 15.76
CA ILE A 211 4.54 -28.90 15.40
C ILE A 211 5.42 -28.79 16.66
N GLY A 212 4.82 -28.68 17.85
CA GLY A 212 5.54 -28.51 19.11
C GLY A 212 6.09 -27.09 19.29
N ILE A 213 5.43 -26.09 18.71
CA ILE A 213 5.80 -24.68 18.81
C ILE A 213 5.00 -24.01 19.93
N GLN A 214 5.67 -23.14 20.69
CA GLN A 214 5.04 -22.32 21.72
C GLN A 214 5.02 -20.84 21.30
N PHE A 215 4.02 -20.12 21.79
CA PHE A 215 3.92 -18.67 21.66
C PHE A 215 4.19 -18.01 22.99
N ASP A 216 4.82 -16.83 22.96
CA ASP A 216 4.92 -15.93 24.10
C ASP A 216 3.54 -15.37 24.42
N GLU A 217 2.95 -15.84 25.51
CA GLU A 217 1.61 -15.42 25.97
C GLU A 217 1.59 -13.94 26.40
N GLN A 218 2.69 -13.40 26.93
CA GLN A 218 2.75 -12.01 27.37
C GLN A 218 2.81 -11.04 26.18
N GLY A 219 3.43 -11.47 25.09
CA GLY A 219 3.52 -10.72 23.84
C GLY A 219 2.33 -10.89 22.90
N ALA A 220 1.36 -11.76 23.23
CA ALA A 220 0.24 -12.09 22.37
C ALA A 220 -0.84 -10.99 22.35
N GLN A 221 -1.25 -10.59 21.15
CA GLN A 221 -2.33 -9.64 20.94
C GLN A 221 -3.49 -10.33 20.24
N PHE A 222 -4.63 -10.40 20.94
CA PHE A 222 -5.83 -11.05 20.45
C PHE A 222 -6.87 -10.02 20.01
N CYS A 223 -7.28 -10.08 18.74
CA CYS A 223 -8.39 -9.28 18.20
C CYS A 223 -8.27 -7.77 18.48
N THR A 224 -7.12 -7.19 18.19
CA THR A 224 -6.85 -5.75 18.38
C THR A 224 -7.30 -4.92 17.18
N ALA A 225 -7.56 -3.63 17.41
CA ALA A 225 -7.87 -2.68 16.34
C ALA A 225 -6.63 -2.22 15.55
N THR A 226 -5.45 -2.39 16.16
CA THR A 226 -4.17 -1.98 15.61
C THR A 226 -3.08 -2.98 15.94
N ILE A 227 -2.09 -3.11 15.06
CA ILE A 227 -0.84 -3.84 15.31
C ILE A 227 0.36 -2.98 14.89
N GLN A 228 1.51 -3.24 15.49
CA GLN A 228 2.74 -2.51 15.18
C GLN A 228 3.82 -3.45 14.63
N ILE A 229 4.22 -3.18 13.39
CA ILE A 229 5.29 -3.90 12.69
C ILE A 229 6.43 -2.91 12.45
N GLY A 230 7.49 -3.03 13.25
CA GLY A 230 8.62 -2.08 13.25
C GLY A 230 8.16 -0.65 13.50
N LYS A 231 8.42 0.23 12.53
CA LYS A 231 8.05 1.66 12.57
C LYS A 231 6.65 1.96 12.01
N PHE A 232 5.83 0.94 11.76
CA PHE A 232 4.53 1.08 11.11
C PHE A 232 3.39 0.56 11.99
N VAL A 233 2.31 1.32 12.05
CA VAL A 233 1.06 0.94 12.71
C VAL A 233 0.02 0.64 11.65
N PHE A 234 -0.59 -0.54 11.74
CA PHE A 234 -1.68 -0.99 10.86
C PHE A 234 -2.99 -0.82 11.60
N SER A 235 -4.02 -0.37 10.89
CA SER A 235 -5.35 -0.09 11.46
C SER A 235 -6.42 -0.12 10.37
N ALA A 236 -7.69 0.08 10.74
CA ALA A 236 -8.78 0.30 9.79
C ALA A 236 -8.56 1.54 8.92
N ALA A 237 -7.86 2.56 9.45
CA ALA A 237 -7.51 3.78 8.74
C ALA A 237 -6.27 3.63 7.84
N GLY A 238 -5.71 2.42 7.75
CA GLY A 238 -4.54 2.12 6.92
C GLY A 238 -3.26 1.98 7.72
N ILE A 239 -2.14 2.13 7.00
CA ILE A 239 -0.79 1.96 7.53
C ILE A 239 -0.16 3.35 7.68
N LEU A 240 0.32 3.65 8.88
CA LEU A 240 1.01 4.89 9.19
C LEU A 240 2.42 4.58 9.67
N ARG A 241 3.40 5.33 9.16
CA ARG A 241 4.70 5.38 9.81
C ARG A 241 4.58 6.15 11.13
N VAL A 242 5.11 5.58 12.21
CA VAL A 242 5.23 6.27 13.50
C VAL A 242 6.42 7.23 13.38
N ALA A 243 6.24 8.47 13.82
CA ALA A 243 7.37 9.39 13.97
C ALA A 243 8.32 8.79 15.02
N ALA A 244 9.63 8.85 14.81
CA ALA A 244 10.55 8.50 15.90
C ALA A 244 10.20 9.40 17.09
N ALA A 245 10.07 8.81 18.29
CA ALA A 245 10.00 9.61 19.50
C ALA A 245 11.26 10.49 19.51
N ALA A 246 11.07 11.80 19.59
CA ALA A 246 12.15 12.77 19.65
C ALA A 246 12.93 12.63 20.96
#